data_AF-A0AAW1L8L2-F1
#
_entry.id   AF-A0AAW1L8L2-F1
#
_cell.length_a   1.000
_cell.length_b   1.000
_cell.length_c   1.000
_cell.angle_alpha   90.00
_cell.angle_beta   90.00
_cell.angle_gamma   90.00
#
_symmetry.space_group_name_H-M   'P 1'
#
loop_
_entity.id
_entity.type
_entity.pdbx_description
1 polymer ?
#
loop_
_entity_poly.entity_id
_entity_poly.type
_entity_poly.pdbx_seq_one_letter_code
_entity_poly.pdbx_strand_id
1 'polypeptide(L)'
;MSECANCDKTIKSSASSVHCDGCQSLIHHDCVGLSESDVIRTRARSRSVKVVCNTCNGNMSHYRDFKSLITSLKNEFISTPNDFKMQLNEKFATFKQEINQKLSCNSGQNLGMEDIMEEVHLRHSKQKNVIVFGMPEQPVTLQKGRSH
;
A
#
# COMPACT_ATOMS: atom_id res chain seq x y z
N MET A 1 24.77 -55.12 0.03
CA MET A 1 25.86 -54.35 -0.61
C MET A 1 25.34 -52.94 -0.85
N SER A 2 26.13 -51.91 -0.59
CA SER A 2 25.68 -50.52 -0.77
C SER A 2 26.04 -50.02 -2.17
N GLU A 3 25.18 -49.21 -2.77
CA GLU A 3 25.40 -48.59 -4.09
C GLU A 3 25.93 -47.16 -3.94
N CYS A 4 26.70 -46.72 -4.93
CA CYS A 4 27.25 -45.36 -4.97
C CYS A 4 26.23 -44.37 -5.50
N ALA A 5 25.96 -43.31 -4.73
CA ALA A 5 24.98 -42.29 -5.09
C ALA A 5 25.32 -41.42 -6.32
N ASN A 6 26.51 -41.56 -6.90
CA ASN A 6 26.93 -40.79 -8.09
C ASN A 6 26.95 -41.62 -9.38
N CYS A 7 27.11 -42.94 -9.29
CA CYS A 7 27.30 -43.80 -10.47
C CYS A 7 26.48 -45.09 -10.43
N ASP A 8 25.68 -45.29 -9.38
CA ASP A 8 24.79 -46.43 -9.15
C ASP A 8 25.46 -47.81 -9.16
N LYS A 9 26.80 -47.84 -9.14
CA LYS A 9 27.59 -49.07 -9.06
C LYS A 9 27.76 -49.48 -7.61
N THR A 10 27.84 -50.79 -7.40
CA THR A 10 28.05 -51.39 -6.09
C THR A 10 29.41 -50.98 -5.49
N ILE A 11 29.42 -50.62 -4.22
CA ILE A 11 30.63 -50.36 -3.44
C ILE A 11 31.08 -51.67 -2.81
N LYS A 12 32.25 -52.17 -3.24
CA LYS A 12 32.88 -53.35 -2.66
C LYS A 12 33.30 -53.05 -1.22
N SER A 13 33.18 -54.02 -0.32
CA SER A 13 33.52 -53.84 1.11
C SER A 13 34.98 -53.44 1.37
N SER A 14 35.88 -53.71 0.43
CA SER A 14 37.29 -53.33 0.48
C SER A 14 37.63 -51.98 -0.14
N ALA A 15 36.67 -51.32 -0.83
CA ALA A 15 36.90 -50.06 -1.52
C ALA A 15 36.72 -48.86 -0.58
N SER A 16 37.56 -47.84 -0.73
CA SER A 16 37.43 -46.56 -0.04
C SER A 16 36.18 -45.81 -0.52
N SER A 17 35.30 -45.51 0.45
CA SER A 17 34.09 -44.73 0.25
C SER A 17 34.00 -43.56 1.24
N VAL A 18 33.18 -42.59 0.87
CA VAL A 18 32.86 -41.38 1.63
C VAL A 18 31.33 -41.22 1.71
N HIS A 19 30.85 -40.55 2.75
CA HIS A 19 29.42 -40.27 2.91
C HIS A 19 29.10 -38.86 2.40
N CYS A 20 27.96 -38.72 1.73
CA CYS A 20 27.39 -37.42 1.41
C CYS A 20 26.95 -36.71 2.69
N ASP A 21 27.39 -35.47 2.93
CA ASP A 21 26.95 -34.66 4.07
C ASP A 21 25.45 -34.30 4.01
N GLY A 22 24.86 -34.27 2.81
CA GLY A 22 23.46 -33.92 2.60
C GLY A 22 22.49 -35.07 2.91
N CYS A 23 22.70 -36.24 2.27
CA CYS A 23 21.78 -37.38 2.36
C CYS A 23 22.37 -38.61 3.06
N GLN A 24 23.61 -38.56 3.51
CA GLN A 24 24.34 -39.67 4.15
C GLN A 24 24.52 -40.92 3.26
N SER A 25 24.21 -40.84 1.97
CA SER A 25 24.47 -41.92 1.02
C SER A 25 25.97 -42.10 0.79
N LEU A 26 26.38 -43.34 0.51
CA LEU A 26 27.76 -43.69 0.22
C LEU A 26 28.13 -43.32 -1.22
N ILE A 27 29.37 -42.87 -1.40
CA ILE A 27 29.94 -42.50 -2.69
C ILE A 27 31.34 -43.13 -2.79
N HIS A 28 31.70 -43.68 -3.96
CA HIS A 28 33.10 -44.05 -4.21
C HIS A 28 33.98 -42.82 -4.07
N HIS A 29 35.15 -42.95 -3.43
CA HIS A 29 36.08 -41.83 -3.33
C HIS A 29 36.50 -41.29 -4.72
N ASP A 30 36.69 -42.19 -5.69
CA ASP A 30 36.99 -41.88 -7.09
C ASP A 30 35.90 -41.04 -7.76
N CYS A 31 34.62 -41.29 -7.43
CA CYS A 31 33.48 -40.55 -7.99
C CYS A 31 33.38 -39.10 -7.50
N VAL A 32 34.17 -38.72 -6.49
CA VAL A 32 34.26 -37.34 -5.97
C VAL A 32 35.59 -36.69 -6.36
N GLY A 33 36.54 -37.44 -6.93
CA GLY A 33 37.85 -36.94 -7.32
C GLY A 33 38.74 -36.52 -6.13
N LEU A 34 38.51 -37.09 -4.96
CA LEU A 34 39.30 -36.79 -3.76
C LEU A 34 40.56 -37.65 -3.70
N SER A 35 41.67 -37.06 -3.26
CA SER A 35 42.87 -37.83 -2.93
C SER A 35 42.66 -38.66 -1.65
N GLU A 36 43.44 -39.73 -1.44
CA GLU A 36 43.35 -40.52 -0.21
C GLU A 36 43.56 -39.68 1.08
N SER A 37 44.44 -38.67 1.02
CA SER A 37 44.63 -37.72 2.12
C SER A 37 43.38 -36.90 2.43
N ASP A 38 42.57 -36.58 1.43
CA ASP A 38 41.31 -35.85 1.61
C ASP A 38 40.19 -36.76 2.13
N VAL A 39 40.20 -38.05 1.76
CA VAL A 39 39.29 -39.05 2.32
C VAL A 39 39.48 -39.18 3.84
N ILE A 40 40.72 -39.12 4.34
CA ILE A 40 40.98 -39.13 5.79
C ILE A 40 40.38 -37.88 6.46
N ARG A 41 40.50 -36.70 5.82
CA ARG A 41 39.98 -35.43 6.36
C ARG A 41 38.45 -35.37 6.42
N THR A 42 37.78 -36.00 5.46
CA THR A 42 36.30 -36.12 5.45
C THR A 42 35.81 -37.06 6.55
N ARG A 43 36.53 -38.16 6.81
CA ARG A 43 36.23 -39.08 7.94
C ARG A 43 36.46 -38.43 9.30
N ALA A 44 37.45 -37.56 9.41
CA ALA A 44 37.72 -36.79 10.63
C ALA A 44 36.64 -35.73 10.96
N ARG A 45 35.58 -35.61 10.14
CA ARG A 45 34.53 -34.57 10.25
C ARG A 45 35.12 -33.17 10.45
N SER A 46 36.25 -32.90 9.81
CA SER A 46 36.84 -31.58 9.84
C SER A 46 35.90 -30.60 9.14
N ARG A 47 35.60 -29.46 9.78
CA ARG A 47 34.61 -28.49 9.29
C ARG A 47 34.96 -27.85 7.94
N SER A 48 36.15 -28.11 7.41
CA SER A 48 36.71 -27.48 6.22
C SER A 48 36.36 -28.18 4.90
N VAL A 49 35.92 -29.45 4.92
CA VAL A 49 35.60 -30.20 3.69
C VAL A 49 34.22 -30.83 3.81
N LYS A 50 33.32 -30.45 2.90
CA LYS A 50 32.01 -31.09 2.73
C LYS A 50 31.97 -31.86 1.43
N VAL A 51 31.45 -33.08 1.47
CA VAL A 51 31.26 -33.95 0.32
C VAL A 51 29.76 -34.07 0.04
N VAL A 52 29.35 -33.78 -1.17
CA VAL A 52 27.94 -33.79 -1.56
C VAL A 52 27.78 -34.61 -2.83
N CYS A 53 26.81 -35.53 -2.86
CA CYS A 53 26.50 -36.32 -4.06
C CYS A 53 25.88 -35.44 -5.15
N ASN A 54 25.87 -35.92 -6.39
CA ASN A 54 25.34 -35.19 -7.54
C ASN A 54 23.88 -34.77 -7.34
N THR A 55 23.05 -35.64 -6.75
CA THR A 55 21.64 -35.34 -6.44
C THR A 55 21.51 -34.20 -5.44
N CYS A 56 22.23 -34.27 -4.31
CA CYS A 56 22.20 -33.20 -3.32
C CYS A 56 22.80 -31.89 -3.87
N ASN A 57 23.82 -31.98 -4.73
CA ASN A 57 24.40 -30.81 -5.39
C ASN A 57 23.42 -30.17 -6.37
N GLY A 58 22.68 -30.97 -7.16
CA GLY A 58 21.58 -30.48 -8.01
C GLY A 58 20.45 -29.84 -7.20
N ASN A 59 20.16 -30.36 -6.01
CA ASN A 59 19.17 -29.75 -5.13
C ASN A 59 19.64 -28.39 -4.57
N MET A 60 20.95 -28.14 -4.45
CA MET A 60 21.47 -26.83 -4.02
C MET A 60 21.14 -25.71 -5.01
N SER A 61 21.04 -25.99 -6.32
CA SER A 61 20.51 -24.99 -7.27
C SER A 61 19.04 -24.68 -7.02
N HIS A 62 18.22 -25.69 -6.72
CA HIS A 62 16.81 -25.46 -6.35
C HIS A 62 16.65 -24.61 -5.09
N TYR A 63 17.56 -24.75 -4.11
CA TYR A 63 17.59 -23.86 -2.94
C TYR A 63 17.91 -22.41 -3.29
N ARG A 64 18.75 -22.16 -4.30
CA ARG A 64 19.05 -20.81 -4.77
C ARG A 64 17.81 -20.17 -5.39
N ASP A 65 17.10 -20.92 -6.23
CA ASP A 65 15.88 -20.46 -6.89
C ASP A 65 14.77 -20.21 -5.85
N PHE A 66 14.64 -21.11 -4.86
CA PHE A 66 13.71 -20.93 -3.75
C PHE A 66 14.00 -19.68 -2.92
N LYS A 67 15.28 -19.39 -2.64
CA LYS A 67 15.68 -18.15 -1.96
C LYS A 67 15.35 -16.91 -2.78
N SER A 68 15.52 -16.96 -4.10
CA SER A 68 15.11 -15.89 -5.01
C SER A 68 13.59 -15.68 -4.94
N LEU A 69 12.80 -16.75 -5.00
CA LEU A 69 11.34 -16.70 -4.88
C LEU A 69 10.89 -16.06 -3.56
N ILE A 70 11.46 -16.49 -2.43
CA ILE A 70 11.17 -15.90 -1.11
C ILE A 70 11.48 -14.40 -1.12
N THR A 71 12.61 -14.01 -1.70
CA THR A 71 13.02 -12.61 -1.77
C THR A 71 12.06 -11.79 -2.62
N SER A 72 11.62 -12.34 -3.76
CA SER A 72 10.63 -11.71 -4.64
C SER A 72 9.28 -11.52 -3.92
N LEU A 73 8.77 -12.57 -3.28
CA LEU A 73 7.51 -12.50 -2.53
C LEU A 73 7.59 -11.50 -1.37
N LYS A 74 8.73 -11.47 -0.66
CA LYS A 74 8.96 -10.49 0.40
C LYS A 74 8.93 -9.06 -0.15
N ASN A 75 9.57 -8.82 -1.29
CA ASN A 75 9.60 -7.50 -1.91
C ASN A 75 8.19 -7.08 -2.38
N GLU A 76 7.45 -8.00 -3.01
CA GLU A 76 6.06 -7.76 -3.41
C GLU A 76 5.21 -7.38 -2.21
N PHE A 77 5.24 -8.19 -1.14
CA PHE A 77 4.47 -7.93 0.09
C PHE A 77 4.83 -6.62 0.79
N ILE A 78 6.06 -6.12 0.63
CA ILE A 78 6.48 -4.81 1.17
C ILE A 78 6.09 -3.67 0.23
N SER A 79 6.16 -3.88 -1.09
CA SER A 79 5.86 -2.85 -2.09
C SER A 79 4.36 -2.53 -2.17
N THR A 80 3.48 -3.54 -2.16
CA THR A 80 2.03 -3.33 -2.34
C THR A 80 1.41 -2.42 -1.27
N PRO A 81 1.70 -2.57 0.03
CA PRO A 81 1.18 -1.67 1.06
C PRO A 81 1.72 -0.24 0.94
N ASN A 82 2.98 -0.09 0.51
CA ASN A 82 3.58 1.22 0.31
C ASN A 82 2.96 1.94 -0.88
N ASP A 83 2.74 1.23 -2.00
CA ASP A 83 2.06 1.76 -3.17
C ASP A 83 0.60 2.14 -2.84
N PHE A 84 -0.10 1.30 -2.08
CA PHE A 84 -1.47 1.61 -1.65
C PHE A 84 -1.53 2.83 -0.73
N LYS A 85 -0.59 2.95 0.21
CA LYS A 85 -0.47 4.12 1.09
C LYS A 85 -0.16 5.39 0.29
N MET A 86 0.68 5.31 -0.73
CA MET A 86 1.00 6.43 -1.61
C MET A 86 -0.23 6.88 -2.40
N GLN A 87 -0.96 5.94 -3.01
CA GLN A 87 -2.21 6.24 -3.74
C GLN A 87 -3.29 6.85 -2.84
N LEU A 88 -3.43 6.37 -1.60
CA LEU A 88 -4.35 6.95 -0.62
C LEU A 88 -3.97 8.40 -0.30
N ASN A 89 -2.69 8.65 0.00
CA ASN A 89 -2.22 10.00 0.32
C ASN A 89 -2.43 10.97 -0.85
N GLU A 90 -2.18 10.52 -2.08
CA GLU A 90 -2.43 11.31 -3.29
C GLU A 90 -3.91 11.67 -3.43
N LYS A 91 -4.81 10.68 -3.32
CA LYS A 91 -6.26 10.93 -3.35
C LYS A 91 -6.73 11.86 -2.24
N PHE A 92 -6.19 11.73 -1.03
CA PHE A 92 -6.50 12.66 0.06
C PHE A 92 -6.02 14.08 -0.22
N ALA A 93 -4.85 14.25 -0.86
CA ALA A 93 -4.34 15.56 -1.25
C ALA A 93 -5.24 16.21 -2.32
N THR A 94 -5.63 15.46 -3.35
CA THR A 94 -6.56 15.93 -4.40
C THR A 94 -7.90 16.34 -3.80
N PHE A 95 -8.48 15.50 -2.93
CA PHE A 95 -9.77 15.81 -2.29
C PHE A 95 -9.71 17.08 -1.42
N LYS A 96 -8.62 17.26 -0.65
CA LYS A 96 -8.40 18.51 0.11
C LYS A 96 -8.32 19.73 -0.80
N GLN A 97 -7.64 19.61 -1.94
CA GLN A 97 -7.50 20.70 -2.90
C GLN A 97 -8.86 21.07 -3.52
N GLU A 98 -9.67 20.08 -3.90
CA GLU A 98 -11.02 20.29 -4.42
C GLU A 98 -11.93 21.01 -3.41
N ILE A 99 -11.88 20.63 -2.13
CA ILE A 99 -12.63 21.30 -1.07
C ILE A 99 -12.20 22.77 -0.94
N ASN A 100 -10.89 23.02 -0.84
CA ASN A 100 -10.36 24.37 -0.69
C ASN A 100 -10.68 25.26 -1.89
N GLN A 101 -10.70 24.68 -3.09
CA GLN A 101 -11.11 25.37 -4.30
C GLN A 101 -12.60 25.74 -4.25
N LYS A 102 -13.48 24.78 -3.95
CA LYS A 102 -14.93 25.05 -3.81
C LYS A 102 -15.24 26.09 -2.73
N LEU A 103 -14.52 26.08 -1.62
CA LEU A 103 -14.67 27.09 -0.56
C LEU A 103 -14.19 28.48 -1.03
N SER A 104 -13.08 28.57 -1.76
CA SER A 104 -12.60 29.84 -2.32
C SER A 104 -13.56 30.42 -3.38
N CYS A 105 -14.20 29.58 -4.20
CA CYS A 105 -15.16 30.02 -5.21
C CYS A 105 -16.49 30.52 -4.61
N ASN A 106 -16.90 29.98 -3.45
CA ASN A 106 -18.12 30.42 -2.76
C ASN A 106 -17.93 31.65 -1.86
N SER A 107 -16.68 32.04 -1.59
CA SER A 107 -16.34 33.21 -0.77
C SER A 107 -16.75 34.55 -1.44
N GLY A 108 -17.08 34.54 -2.73
CA GLY A 108 -17.55 35.71 -3.49
C GLY A 108 -19.05 35.75 -3.79
N GLN A 109 -19.84 34.72 -3.45
CA GLN A 109 -21.27 34.66 -3.79
C GLN A 109 -22.21 35.12 -2.68
N ASN A 110 -21.70 35.53 -1.52
CA ASN A 110 -22.54 36.04 -0.43
C ASN A 110 -22.99 37.51 -0.62
N LEU A 111 -22.52 38.20 -1.66
CA LEU A 111 -22.96 39.57 -1.96
C LEU A 111 -24.44 39.65 -2.34
N GLY A 112 -25.03 38.59 -2.91
CA GLY A 112 -26.43 38.62 -3.33
C GLY A 112 -27.42 38.51 -2.17
N MET A 113 -27.10 37.75 -1.12
CA MET A 113 -28.08 37.48 -0.06
C MET A 113 -28.25 38.65 0.92
N GLU A 114 -27.16 39.39 1.15
CA GLU A 114 -27.15 40.57 2.01
C GLU A 114 -27.88 41.74 1.34
N ASP A 115 -27.65 41.96 0.04
CA ASP A 115 -28.40 42.91 -0.79
C ASP A 115 -29.91 42.57 -0.84
N ILE A 116 -30.24 41.28 -0.97
CA ILE A 116 -31.65 40.82 -0.95
C ILE A 116 -32.29 41.09 0.43
N MET A 117 -31.57 40.85 1.53
CA MET A 117 -32.07 41.10 2.87
C MET A 117 -32.30 42.59 3.13
N GLU A 118 -31.36 43.44 2.69
CA GLU A 118 -31.48 44.89 2.81
C GLU A 118 -32.65 45.43 1.99
N GLU A 119 -32.85 44.96 0.75
CA GLU A 119 -33.98 45.38 -0.07
C GLU A 119 -35.34 44.92 0.50
N VAL A 120 -35.43 43.70 1.04
CA VAL A 120 -36.64 43.22 1.72
C VAL A 120 -36.97 44.10 2.93
N HIS A 121 -35.96 44.49 3.71
CA HIS A 121 -36.14 45.38 4.85
C HIS A 121 -36.62 46.78 4.44
N LEU A 122 -36.06 47.31 3.34
CA LEU A 122 -36.47 48.58 2.74
C LEU A 122 -37.91 48.56 2.22
N ARG A 123 -38.35 47.47 1.60
CA ARG A 123 -39.74 47.31 1.14
C ARG A 123 -40.70 47.19 2.31
N HIS A 124 -40.34 46.42 3.34
CA HIS A 124 -41.18 46.25 4.52
C HIS A 124 -41.35 47.55 5.34
N SER A 125 -40.29 48.36 5.46
CA SER A 125 -40.38 49.66 6.12
C SER A 125 -41.23 50.67 5.34
N LYS A 126 -41.23 50.60 4.00
CA LYS A 126 -42.03 51.48 3.12
C LYS A 126 -43.49 51.04 2.94
N GLN A 127 -43.86 49.81 3.31
CA GLN A 127 -45.23 49.29 3.16
C GLN A 127 -46.31 50.07 3.95
N LYS A 128 -45.92 50.93 4.89
CA LYS A 128 -46.87 51.76 5.65
C LYS A 128 -47.27 53.07 4.95
N ASN A 129 -46.64 53.42 3.82
CA ASN A 129 -46.95 54.64 3.06
C ASN A 129 -47.66 54.29 1.75
N VAL A 130 -48.96 54.01 1.82
CA VAL A 130 -49.81 53.86 0.63
C VAL A 130 -50.36 55.25 0.27
N ILE A 131 -49.96 55.80 -0.87
CA ILE A 131 -50.59 57.00 -1.44
C ILE A 131 -51.72 56.52 -2.36
N VAL A 132 -52.96 56.67 -1.92
CA VAL A 132 -54.15 56.35 -2.73
C VAL A 132 -54.60 57.62 -3.46
N PHE A 133 -54.48 57.64 -4.78
CA PHE A 133 -55.04 58.72 -5.60
C PHE A 133 -56.49 58.38 -5.99
N GLY A 134 -57.41 59.34 -5.82
CA GLY A 134 -58.82 59.21 -6.23
C GLY A 134 -59.83 58.92 -5.12
N MET A 135 -59.45 59.04 -3.84
CA MET A 135 -60.46 59.06 -2.78
C MET A 135 -61.22 60.39 -2.78
N PRO A 136 -62.57 60.40 -2.82
CA PRO A 136 -63.34 61.63 -2.66
C PRO A 136 -63.08 62.23 -1.27
N GLU A 137 -62.73 63.51 -1.22
CA GLU A 137 -62.51 64.24 0.03
C GLU A 137 -63.78 64.17 0.90
N GLN A 138 -63.63 63.73 2.15
CA GLN A 138 -64.76 63.77 3.09
C GLN A 138 -65.09 65.22 3.43
N PRO A 139 -66.37 65.60 3.47
CA PRO A 139 -66.78 66.97 3.75
C PRO A 139 -66.38 67.35 5.18
N VAL A 140 -65.59 68.43 5.30
CA VAL A 140 -65.16 69.02 6.57
C VAL A 140 -66.38 69.58 7.30
N THR A 141 -66.80 68.94 8.38
CA THR A 141 -67.76 69.52 9.33
C THR A 141 -67.06 70.59 10.18
N LEU A 142 -67.23 71.85 9.78
CA LEU A 142 -66.91 73.02 10.60
C LEU A 142 -67.80 73.02 11.86
N GLN A 143 -67.30 72.49 12.98
CA GLN A 143 -67.86 72.84 14.28
C GLN A 143 -67.29 74.18 14.74
N LYS A 144 -68.11 75.22 14.55
CA LYS A 144 -68.05 76.53 15.20
C LYS A 144 -67.76 76.38 16.70
N GLY A 145 -66.79 77.14 17.19
CA GLY A 145 -66.34 77.12 18.58
C GLY A 145 -67.29 77.70 19.62
N ARG A 146 -66.79 77.69 20.85
CA ARG A 146 -67.07 78.55 22.02
C ARG A 146 -65.99 78.16 23.04
N SER A 147 -65.00 78.99 23.39
CA SER A 147 -65.09 80.23 24.17
C SER A 147 -65.79 80.00 25.51
N HIS A 148 -65.07 79.50 26.52
CA HIS A 148 -64.66 80.26 27.70
C HIS A 148 -63.74 79.44 28.61
#